data_AF-A0A0A8WRE7-F1
#
_entry.id   AF-A0A0A8WRE7-F1
#
_cell.length_a   1.000
_cell.length_b   1.000
_cell.length_c   1.000
_cell.angle_alpha   90.00
_cell.angle_beta   90.00
_cell.angle_gamma   90.00
#
_symmetry.space_group_name_H-M   'P 1'
#
loop_
_entity.id
_entity.type
_entity.pdbx_description
1 polymer ?
#
loop_
_entity_poly.entity_id
_entity_poly.type
_entity_poly.pdbx_seq_one_letter_code
_entity_poly.pdbx_strand_id
1 'polypeptide(L)'
;MDAYQLYRNRDGSSDTDFAKQFRASYAHDGIKIKFLGVWDTVGALGIPFKVFESFNAEHYQFHDQELSGIVENAYHAVAIDEHRENYDVTLWNPRQKVNQQLEQVWFVGAHADVGGGYEVKDHPIADAALAWMQEKAKLGDKGLVINKIQPVNGAKLKKSPPTDSYREFLGGL
;
A
#
# COMPACT_ATOMS: atom_id res chain seq x y z
N MET A 1 -5.88 26.92 -6.92
CA MET A 1 -5.86 25.77 -5.99
C MET A 1 -6.03 24.52 -6.83
N ASP A 2 -5.05 23.62 -6.80
CA ASP A 2 -5.07 22.36 -7.54
C ASP A 2 -5.51 21.19 -6.62
N ALA A 3 -5.63 19.98 -7.18
CA ALA A 3 -6.06 18.80 -6.43
C ALA A 3 -5.15 18.47 -5.23
N TYR A 4 -3.86 18.79 -5.33
CA TYR A 4 -2.89 18.51 -4.29
C TYR A 4 -3.02 19.49 -3.12
N GLN A 5 -3.19 20.77 -3.41
CA GLN A 5 -3.50 21.79 -2.40
C GLN A 5 -4.83 21.50 -1.70
N LEU A 6 -5.82 20.99 -2.42
CA LEU A 6 -7.09 20.56 -1.84
C LEU A 6 -6.92 19.38 -0.88
N TYR A 7 -6.16 18.35 -1.27
CA TYR A 7 -5.85 17.20 -0.41
C TYR A 7 -5.10 17.60 0.87
N ARG A 8 -4.20 18.59 0.78
CA ARG A 8 -3.41 19.07 1.92
C ARG A 8 -4.14 20.02 2.85
N ASN A 9 -5.30 20.54 2.45
CA ASN A 9 -6.08 21.44 3.30
C ASN A 9 -6.79 20.61 4.39
N ARG A 10 -6.41 20.80 5.65
CA ARG A 10 -6.73 19.91 6.79
C ARG A 10 -8.09 20.16 7.44
N ASP A 11 -8.78 21.18 6.96
CA ASP A 11 -9.86 21.88 7.68
C ASP A 11 -11.26 21.42 7.26
N GLY A 12 -11.37 20.36 6.43
CA GLY A 12 -12.66 19.89 5.94
C GLY A 12 -12.73 18.42 5.57
N SER A 13 -13.95 17.88 5.64
CA SER A 13 -14.30 16.56 5.09
C SER A 13 -13.98 16.48 3.59
N SER A 14 -13.74 15.26 3.08
CA SER A 14 -13.64 14.98 1.64
C SER A 14 -14.88 15.38 0.81
N ASP A 15 -15.97 15.77 1.49
CA ASP A 15 -17.23 16.26 0.93
C ASP A 15 -17.53 17.73 1.23
N THR A 16 -16.51 18.57 1.45
CA THR A 16 -16.71 20.03 1.43
C THR A 16 -17.33 20.52 0.12
N ASP A 17 -18.04 21.65 0.16
CA ASP A 17 -18.64 22.25 -1.05
C ASP A 17 -17.59 22.57 -2.11
N PHE A 18 -16.40 22.99 -1.70
CA PHE A 18 -15.28 23.20 -2.60
C PHE A 18 -14.79 21.88 -3.24
N ALA A 19 -14.63 20.80 -2.44
CA ALA A 19 -14.25 19.50 -2.99
C ALA A 19 -15.30 18.94 -3.96
N LYS A 20 -16.59 19.15 -3.69
CA LYS A 20 -17.69 18.81 -4.61
C LYS A 20 -17.62 19.62 -5.91
N GLN A 21 -17.43 20.93 -5.83
CA GLN A 21 -17.29 21.79 -7.02
C GLN A 21 -16.04 21.44 -7.85
N PHE A 22 -14.92 21.15 -7.18
CA PHE A 22 -13.69 20.72 -7.83
C PHE A 22 -13.89 19.40 -8.59
N ARG A 23 -14.48 18.38 -7.94
CA ARG A 23 -14.81 17.10 -8.59
C ARG A 23 -15.78 17.30 -9.76
N ALA A 24 -16.80 18.13 -9.61
CA ALA A 24 -17.75 18.42 -10.69
C ALA A 24 -17.09 19.08 -11.91
N SER A 25 -16.03 19.85 -11.70
CA SER A 25 -15.34 20.59 -12.78
C SER A 25 -14.21 19.78 -13.43
N TYR A 26 -13.55 18.89 -12.68
CA TYR A 26 -12.29 18.25 -13.09
C TYR A 26 -12.27 16.72 -12.99
N ALA A 27 -13.33 16.10 -12.48
CA ALA A 27 -13.40 14.64 -12.34
C ALA A 27 -14.63 14.06 -13.06
N HIS A 28 -14.54 12.78 -13.39
CA HIS A 28 -15.68 12.02 -13.86
C HIS A 28 -16.45 11.46 -12.67
N ASP A 29 -17.75 11.76 -12.61
CA ASP A 29 -18.63 11.16 -11.61
C ASP A 29 -18.94 9.70 -11.94
N GLY A 30 -19.28 8.92 -10.93
CA GLY A 30 -19.68 7.51 -11.06
C GLY A 30 -18.54 6.53 -11.32
N ILE A 31 -17.27 6.97 -11.35
CA ILE A 31 -16.12 6.06 -11.48
C ILE A 31 -15.99 5.20 -10.23
N LYS A 32 -15.85 3.89 -10.43
CA LYS A 32 -15.56 2.91 -9.38
C LYS A 32 -14.21 2.25 -9.64
N ILE A 33 -13.40 2.17 -8.60
CA ILE A 33 -12.16 1.40 -8.61
C ILE A 33 -12.54 -0.03 -8.22
N LYS A 34 -12.53 -0.93 -9.21
CA LYS A 34 -12.91 -2.34 -9.00
C LYS A 34 -11.93 -3.09 -8.12
N PHE A 35 -10.63 -2.80 -8.24
CA PHE A 35 -9.58 -3.47 -7.49
C PHE A 35 -8.48 -2.46 -7.13
N LEU A 36 -8.04 -2.49 -5.87
CA LEU A 36 -6.87 -1.78 -5.38
C LEU A 36 -6.00 -2.76 -4.59
N GLY A 37 -4.84 -3.11 -5.15
CA GLY A 37 -3.83 -3.92 -4.48
C GLY A 37 -2.64 -3.05 -4.09
N VAL A 38 -2.21 -3.13 -2.83
CA VAL A 38 -1.02 -2.44 -2.34
C VAL A 38 -0.12 -3.41 -1.58
N TRP A 39 1.18 -3.12 -1.59
CA TRP A 39 2.19 -3.85 -0.82
C TRP A 39 2.79 -2.88 0.18
N ASP A 40 2.76 -3.28 1.44
CA ASP A 40 3.47 -2.70 2.58
C ASP A 40 3.55 -1.17 2.56
N THR A 41 2.37 -0.53 2.59
CA THR A 41 2.25 0.91 2.41
C THR A 41 2.99 1.64 3.53
N VAL A 42 4.01 2.43 3.20
CA VAL A 42 4.78 3.21 4.18
C VAL A 42 4.18 4.60 4.32
N GLY A 43 3.91 5.01 5.57
CA GLY A 43 3.23 6.27 5.90
C GLY A 43 4.11 7.51 5.85
N ALA A 44 5.42 7.32 5.98
CA ALA A 44 6.40 8.38 5.96
C ALA A 44 6.72 8.70 4.48
N LEU A 45 6.12 9.75 3.93
CA LEU A 45 6.62 10.29 2.66
C LEU A 45 8.06 10.77 2.90
N GLY A 46 9.00 10.12 2.24
CA GLY A 46 10.40 10.06 2.65
C GLY A 46 11.16 11.38 2.71
N ILE A 47 12.01 11.47 3.74
CA ILE A 47 13.43 11.88 3.71
C ILE A 47 14.10 11.08 4.84
N PRO A 48 15.30 10.49 4.70
CA PRO A 48 16.06 9.96 5.84
C PRO A 48 16.26 11.04 6.91
N PHE A 49 15.48 10.97 7.99
CA PHE A 49 15.33 12.02 8.99
C PHE A 49 16.44 11.95 10.04
N LYS A 50 17.55 12.66 9.79
CA LYS A 50 18.33 13.34 10.86
C LYS A 50 18.69 14.79 10.53
N VAL A 51 18.59 15.20 9.26
CA VAL A 51 18.97 16.56 8.82
C VAL A 51 17.76 17.52 8.82
N PHE A 52 16.52 17.02 8.76
CA PHE A 52 15.31 17.85 8.58
C PHE A 52 14.20 17.64 9.62
N GLU A 53 14.45 16.89 10.71
CA GLU A 53 13.44 16.65 11.77
C GLU A 53 12.81 17.94 12.30
N SER A 54 13.56 19.04 12.34
CA SER A 54 13.11 20.31 12.87
C SER A 54 12.18 21.12 11.96
N PHE A 55 11.99 20.73 10.69
CA PHE A 55 11.31 21.61 9.72
C PHE A 55 9.99 21.09 9.14
N ASN A 56 9.65 19.80 9.24
CA ASN A 56 8.58 19.29 8.35
C ASN A 56 7.79 18.03 8.79
N ALA A 57 7.86 17.61 10.06
CA ALA A 57 7.14 16.41 10.52
C ALA A 57 5.60 16.48 10.31
N GLU A 58 5.00 17.67 10.34
CA GLU A 58 3.56 17.86 10.07
C GLU A 58 3.19 17.69 8.58
N HIS A 59 4.11 17.90 7.64
CA HIS A 59 3.76 18.04 6.21
C HIS A 59 3.75 16.74 5.40
N TYR A 60 4.19 15.61 5.96
CA TYR A 60 4.51 14.38 5.20
C TYR A 60 3.88 13.08 5.70
N GLN A 61 3.06 13.10 6.76
CA GLN A 61 2.27 11.93 7.16
C GLN A 61 0.99 11.84 6.30
N PHE A 62 0.53 10.62 5.99
CA PHE A 62 -0.74 10.42 5.27
C PHE A 62 -1.88 11.14 5.99
N HIS A 63 -2.63 11.93 5.22
CA HIS A 63 -3.74 12.74 5.77
C HIS A 63 -4.98 11.91 6.13
N ASP A 64 -5.12 10.70 5.58
CA ASP A 64 -6.26 9.82 5.84
C ASP A 64 -5.91 8.35 5.57
N GLN A 65 -6.15 7.48 6.55
CA GLN A 65 -6.05 6.01 6.42
C GLN A 65 -7.40 5.37 6.06
N GLU A 66 -8.44 6.18 5.83
CA GLU A 66 -9.76 5.74 5.42
C GLU A 66 -9.73 5.33 3.94
N LEU A 67 -10.17 4.10 3.66
CA LEU A 67 -10.35 3.63 2.29
C LEU A 67 -11.45 4.44 1.60
N SER A 68 -11.14 5.04 0.45
CA SER A 68 -12.10 5.82 -0.33
C SER A 68 -13.33 4.98 -0.72
N GLY A 69 -14.53 5.58 -0.63
CA GLY A 69 -15.80 4.92 -0.94
C GLY A 69 -16.00 4.53 -2.42
N ILE A 70 -15.09 4.94 -3.30
CA ILE A 70 -15.11 4.55 -4.72
C ILE A 70 -14.41 3.21 -4.97
N VAL A 71 -13.63 2.70 -4.00
CA VAL A 71 -12.94 1.42 -4.09
C VAL A 71 -13.88 0.30 -3.69
N GLU A 72 -14.02 -0.75 -4.49
CA GLU A 72 -14.90 -1.88 -4.19
C GLU A 72 -14.14 -3.02 -3.49
N ASN A 73 -12.92 -3.32 -3.94
CA ASN A 73 -12.12 -4.41 -3.39
C ASN A 73 -10.69 -3.94 -3.15
N ALA A 74 -10.26 -3.92 -1.89
CA ALA A 74 -8.94 -3.48 -1.46
C ALA A 74 -8.18 -4.63 -0.78
N TYR A 75 -6.92 -4.82 -1.18
CA TYR A 75 -6.07 -5.89 -0.69
C TYR A 75 -4.68 -5.33 -0.35
N HIS A 76 -4.19 -5.64 0.84
CA HIS A 76 -2.89 -5.18 1.34
C HIS A 76 -2.04 -6.39 1.74
N ALA A 77 -0.90 -6.58 1.07
CA ALA A 77 0.13 -7.52 1.52
C ALA A 77 1.11 -6.77 2.42
N VAL A 78 1.24 -7.17 3.68
CA VAL A 78 1.99 -6.45 4.73
C VAL A 78 3.21 -7.25 5.17
N ALA A 79 4.35 -6.60 5.38
CA ALA A 79 5.56 -7.22 5.92
C ALA A 79 5.50 -7.28 7.46
N ILE A 80 5.57 -8.49 8.02
CA ILE A 80 5.54 -8.67 9.48
C ILE A 80 6.92 -8.48 10.14
N ASP A 81 7.99 -8.70 9.38
CA ASP A 81 9.37 -8.65 9.88
C ASP A 81 10.08 -7.35 9.47
N GLU A 82 9.32 -6.33 9.05
CA GLU A 82 9.84 -4.97 8.89
C GLU A 82 9.90 -4.28 10.25
N HIS A 83 11.09 -3.80 10.63
CA HIS A 83 11.34 -3.21 11.95
C HIS A 83 12.00 -1.84 11.87
N ARG A 84 12.32 -1.36 10.66
CA ARG A 84 12.87 -0.03 10.45
C ARG A 84 11.75 0.99 10.62
N GLU A 85 11.94 1.93 11.53
CA GLU A 85 10.95 2.96 11.89
C GLU A 85 10.47 3.77 10.68
N ASN A 86 11.39 4.10 9.76
CA ASN A 86 11.07 4.84 8.52
C ASN A 86 10.16 4.05 7.55
N TYR A 87 9.98 2.75 7.79
CA TYR A 87 9.19 1.83 6.98
C TYR A 87 7.98 1.28 7.74
N ASP A 88 7.58 1.92 8.85
CA ASP A 88 6.42 1.47 9.61
C ASP A 88 5.15 1.47 8.73
N VAL A 89 4.40 0.37 8.82
CA VAL A 89 3.29 0.13 7.91
C VAL A 89 2.10 1.01 8.26
N THR A 90 1.53 1.60 7.23
CA THR A 90 0.26 2.31 7.28
C THR A 90 -0.87 1.38 6.85
N LEU A 91 -1.51 0.76 7.83
CA LEU A 91 -2.70 -0.05 7.61
C LEU A 91 -3.89 0.83 7.25
N TRP A 92 -4.78 0.31 6.41
CA TRP A 92 -6.10 0.89 6.26
C TRP A 92 -6.92 0.69 7.53
N ASN A 93 -7.61 1.73 7.95
CA ASN A 93 -8.57 1.69 9.05
C ASN A 93 -9.94 2.21 8.57
N PRO A 94 -10.62 1.50 7.66
CA PRO A 94 -11.83 2.02 7.07
C PRO A 94 -12.98 1.96 8.06
N ARG A 95 -13.84 2.98 8.02
CA ARG A 95 -15.21 2.85 8.54
C ARG A 95 -15.93 1.77 7.74
N GLN A 96 -16.81 1.00 8.39
CA GLN A 96 -17.60 -0.01 7.69
C GLN A 96 -18.46 0.65 6.60
N LYS A 97 -18.20 0.31 5.33
CA LYS A 97 -18.93 0.81 4.17
C LYS A 97 -19.61 -0.36 3.46
N VAL A 98 -20.85 -0.15 3.02
CA VAL A 98 -21.62 -1.15 2.26
C VAL A 98 -20.93 -1.39 0.91
N ASN A 99 -20.84 -2.64 0.48
CA ASN A 99 -20.23 -3.06 -0.80
C ASN A 99 -18.71 -2.79 -0.93
N GLN A 100 -17.97 -2.73 0.17
CA GLN A 100 -16.51 -2.75 0.16
C GLN A 100 -15.98 -4.05 0.74
N GLN A 101 -14.98 -4.63 0.07
CA GLN A 101 -14.15 -5.71 0.59
C GLN A 101 -12.77 -5.14 0.93
N LEU A 102 -12.31 -5.40 2.15
CA LEU A 102 -10.95 -5.09 2.58
C LEU A 102 -10.33 -6.34 3.20
N GLU A 103 -9.14 -6.70 2.74
CA GLU A 103 -8.33 -7.77 3.33
C GLU A 103 -6.88 -7.29 3.45
N GLN A 104 -6.31 -7.35 4.66
CA GLN A 104 -4.92 -7.03 4.94
C GLN A 104 -4.25 -8.30 5.49
N VAL A 105 -3.27 -8.83 4.78
CA VAL A 105 -2.61 -10.11 5.08
C VAL A 105 -1.14 -9.87 5.36
N TRP A 106 -0.68 -10.41 6.48
CA TRP A 106 0.70 -10.36 6.91
C TRP A 106 1.49 -11.52 6.29
N PHE A 107 2.59 -11.19 5.63
CA PHE A 107 3.56 -12.12 5.06
C PHE A 107 4.85 -12.04 5.88
N VAL A 108 5.51 -13.18 6.03
CA VAL A 108 6.88 -13.27 6.57
C VAL A 108 7.81 -12.48 5.66
N GLY A 109 8.81 -11.80 6.21
CA GLY A 109 9.75 -10.96 5.47
C GLY A 109 9.66 -9.48 5.81
N ALA A 110 10.70 -8.75 5.44
CA ALA A 110 10.76 -7.29 5.51
C ALA A 110 10.12 -6.63 4.26
N HIS A 111 10.10 -5.30 4.19
CA HIS A 111 9.40 -4.52 3.14
C HIS A 111 9.63 -5.05 1.71
N ALA A 112 10.89 -5.23 1.31
CA ALA A 112 11.25 -5.70 -0.02
C ALA A 112 11.25 -7.24 -0.17
N ASP A 113 11.10 -8.01 0.91
CA ASP A 113 10.79 -9.44 0.80
C ASP A 113 9.34 -9.63 0.36
N VAL A 114 8.41 -8.77 0.82
CA VAL A 114 6.97 -8.84 0.47
C VAL A 114 6.67 -8.07 -0.82
N GLY A 115 7.18 -6.85 -0.96
CA GLY A 115 7.00 -6.00 -2.14
C GLY A 115 7.89 -6.39 -3.33
N GLY A 116 8.95 -7.16 -3.09
CA GLY A 116 10.04 -7.37 -4.03
C GLY A 116 11.06 -6.23 -4.03
N GLY A 117 12.20 -6.44 -4.68
CA GLY A 117 13.22 -5.40 -4.89
C GLY A 117 14.63 -5.74 -4.40
N TYR A 118 14.80 -6.79 -3.59
CA TYR A 118 16.14 -7.28 -3.27
C TYR A 118 16.82 -7.92 -4.48
N GLU A 119 18.14 -7.75 -4.64
CA GLU A 119 18.93 -8.40 -5.69
C GLU A 119 19.40 -9.80 -5.27
N VAL A 120 18.45 -10.71 -5.08
CA VAL A 120 18.72 -12.12 -4.76
C VAL A 120 18.36 -13.05 -5.92
N LYS A 121 18.92 -14.26 -5.93
CA LYS A 121 18.69 -15.22 -7.03
C LYS A 121 17.26 -15.75 -7.09
N ASP A 122 16.61 -15.89 -5.93
CA ASP A 122 15.26 -16.43 -5.78
C ASP A 122 14.49 -15.56 -4.77
N HIS A 123 13.23 -15.21 -5.04
CA HIS A 123 12.37 -14.37 -4.18
C HIS A 123 11.10 -15.09 -3.70
N PRO A 124 11.20 -16.24 -3.01
CA PRO A 124 10.02 -17.06 -2.74
C PRO A 124 8.97 -16.38 -1.87
N ILE A 125 9.36 -15.43 -1.00
CA ILE A 125 8.43 -14.62 -0.22
C ILE A 125 7.66 -13.65 -1.14
N ALA A 126 8.36 -12.86 -1.95
CA ALA A 126 7.75 -11.93 -2.89
C ALA A 126 6.87 -12.66 -3.91
N ASP A 127 7.30 -13.85 -4.35
CA ASP A 127 6.52 -14.72 -5.23
C ASP A 127 5.19 -15.13 -4.58
N ALA A 128 5.20 -15.45 -3.28
CA ALA A 128 4.00 -15.81 -2.53
C ALA A 128 3.05 -14.61 -2.36
N ALA A 129 3.58 -13.43 -2.01
CA ALA A 129 2.79 -12.21 -1.91
C ALA A 129 2.20 -11.78 -3.26
N LEU A 130 2.98 -11.86 -4.34
CA LEU A 130 2.53 -11.57 -5.70
C LEU A 130 1.44 -12.55 -6.15
N ALA A 131 1.66 -13.86 -5.95
CA ALA A 131 0.67 -14.88 -6.33
C ALA A 131 -0.66 -14.66 -5.59
N TRP A 132 -0.60 -14.37 -4.28
CA TRP A 132 -1.79 -14.03 -3.50
C TRP A 132 -2.50 -12.81 -4.07
N MET A 133 -1.78 -11.71 -4.34
CA MET A 133 -2.38 -10.49 -4.89
C MET A 133 -3.00 -10.73 -6.27
N GLN A 134 -2.35 -11.51 -7.14
CA GLN A 134 -2.89 -11.85 -8.45
C GLN A 134 -4.18 -12.66 -8.36
N GLU A 135 -4.28 -13.59 -7.41
CA GLU A 135 -5.53 -14.31 -7.16
C GLU A 135 -6.64 -13.40 -6.66
N LYS A 136 -6.34 -12.42 -5.80
CA LYS A 136 -7.31 -11.40 -5.39
C LYS A 136 -7.72 -10.50 -6.55
N ALA A 137 -6.77 -10.10 -7.39
CA ALA A 137 -7.00 -9.21 -8.54
C ALA A 137 -7.96 -9.79 -9.58
N LYS A 138 -8.04 -11.11 -9.70
CA LYS A 138 -8.99 -11.79 -10.60
C LYS A 138 -10.44 -11.56 -10.21
N LEU A 139 -10.74 -11.36 -8.92
CA LEU A 139 -12.11 -11.21 -8.39
C LEU A 139 -13.07 -12.27 -8.97
N GLY A 140 -12.60 -13.52 -9.05
CA GLY A 140 -13.24 -14.56 -9.86
C GLY A 140 -13.03 -14.33 -11.35
N ASP A 141 -14.11 -14.00 -12.07
CA ASP A 141 -14.16 -13.71 -13.51
C ASP A 141 -14.48 -12.23 -13.81
N LYS A 142 -14.54 -11.37 -12.77
CA LYS A 142 -14.98 -9.97 -12.87
C LYS A 142 -13.86 -8.94 -12.71
N GLY A 143 -12.66 -9.38 -12.38
CA GLY A 143 -11.49 -8.54 -12.12
C GLY A 143 -10.52 -8.48 -13.29
N LEU A 144 -9.23 -8.37 -12.96
CA LEU A 144 -8.17 -8.29 -13.95
C LEU A 144 -7.95 -9.64 -14.65
N VAL A 145 -7.75 -9.58 -15.97
CA VAL A 145 -7.29 -10.73 -16.75
C VAL A 145 -5.79 -10.93 -16.48
N ILE A 146 -5.46 -11.95 -15.67
CA ILE A 146 -4.09 -12.32 -15.36
C ILE A 146 -3.69 -13.54 -16.20
N ASN A 147 -2.79 -13.33 -17.16
CA ASN A 147 -2.35 -14.37 -18.10
C ASN A 147 -1.64 -15.55 -17.42
N LYS A 148 -0.88 -15.27 -16.36
CA LYS A 148 -0.13 -16.28 -15.62
C LYS A 148 0.02 -15.85 -14.16
N ILE A 149 -0.40 -16.74 -13.27
CA ILE A 149 -0.14 -16.59 -11.84
C ILE A 149 1.30 -16.97 -11.53
N GLN A 150 1.93 -16.20 -10.65
CA GLN A 150 3.27 -16.46 -10.18
C GLN A 150 3.31 -17.81 -9.45
N PRO A 151 4.13 -18.77 -9.90
CA PRO A 151 4.22 -20.06 -9.24
C PRO A 151 4.90 -19.92 -7.87
N VAL A 152 4.24 -20.43 -6.82
CA VAL A 152 4.82 -20.44 -5.47
C VAL A 152 5.51 -21.77 -5.22
N ASN A 153 6.83 -21.74 -5.03
CA ASN A 153 7.58 -22.91 -4.60
C ASN A 153 7.55 -23.04 -3.07
N GLY A 154 6.56 -23.77 -2.55
CA GLY A 154 6.38 -23.95 -1.10
C GLY A 154 7.58 -24.60 -0.39
N ALA A 155 8.40 -25.39 -1.07
CA ALA A 155 9.60 -25.98 -0.49
C ALA A 155 10.74 -24.97 -0.35
N LYS A 156 10.89 -24.05 -1.32
CA LYS A 156 11.82 -22.91 -1.20
C LYS A 156 11.33 -21.92 -0.14
N LEU A 157 10.05 -21.54 -0.19
CA LEU A 157 9.45 -20.60 0.76
C LEU A 157 9.69 -21.02 2.22
N LYS A 158 9.46 -22.30 2.57
CA LYS A 158 9.70 -22.81 3.93
C LYS A 158 11.17 -22.78 4.39
N LYS A 159 12.12 -22.68 3.46
CA LYS A 159 13.56 -22.72 3.74
C LYS A 159 14.24 -21.36 3.57
N SER A 160 13.52 -20.37 3.04
CA SER A 160 14.06 -19.04 2.80
C SER A 160 13.86 -18.18 4.04
N PRO A 161 14.93 -17.76 4.72
CA PRO A 161 14.81 -16.78 5.77
C PRO A 161 14.43 -15.41 5.17
N PRO A 162 13.79 -14.53 5.96
CA PRO A 162 13.74 -13.10 5.65
C PRO A 162 15.11 -12.53 5.35
N THR A 163 15.16 -11.52 4.48
CA THR A 163 16.39 -10.78 4.18
C THR A 163 16.67 -9.79 5.33
N ASP A 164 17.95 -9.58 5.66
CA ASP A 164 18.35 -8.56 6.64
C ASP A 164 18.21 -7.15 6.02
N SER A 165 17.05 -6.55 6.25
CA SER A 165 16.67 -5.25 5.65
C SER A 165 17.53 -4.08 6.12
N TYR A 166 18.14 -4.16 7.31
CA TYR A 166 19.07 -3.14 7.79
C TYR A 166 20.36 -3.19 6.99
N ARG A 167 20.91 -4.40 6.78
CA ARG A 167 22.12 -4.57 5.98
C ARG A 167 21.93 -4.12 4.53
N GLU A 168 20.81 -4.49 3.93
CA GLU A 168 20.52 -4.18 2.53
C GLU A 168 20.16 -2.70 2.30
N PHE A 169 19.78 -1.97 3.36
CA PHE A 169 19.35 -0.57 3.26
C PHE A 169 20.12 0.36 4.19
N LEU A 170 21.43 0.51 3.95
CA LEU A 170 22.29 1.51 4.61
C LEU A 170 22.23 1.51 6.15
N GLY A 171 21.96 0.37 6.79
CA GLY A 171 21.79 0.27 8.24
C GLY A 171 20.41 0.72 8.75
N GLY A 172 19.39 0.73 7.89
CA GLY A 172 18.03 1.14 8.20
C GLY A 172 17.75 2.64 8.05
N LEU A 173 18.60 3.37 7.33
CA LEU A 173 18.50 4.83 7.08
C LEU A 173 17.50 5.18 5.98
#